data_AF-A0A314U8H4-F1
#
_entry.id   AF-A0A314U8H4-F1
#
_cell.length_a   1.000
_cell.length_b   1.000
_cell.length_c   1.000
_cell.angle_alpha   90.00
_cell.angle_beta   90.00
_cell.angle_gamma   90.00
#
_symmetry.space_group_name_H-M   'P 1'
#
loop_
_entity.id
_entity.type
_entity.pdbx_description
1 polymer ?
#
loop_
_entity_poly.entity_id
_entity_poly.type
_entity_poly.pdbx_seq_one_letter_code
_entity_poly.pdbx_strand_id
1 'polypeptide(L)'
;MDVPYGCMISSLAKLDDIEGAEKIFEEWESHCTGYYDFRVLNRLLVAYCKKGLFDKAESAVKKAVEGRIPYASTWNVLAIGYTERQGDVEGIEEIISLLKNLVLYPGICIRDC
;
A
#
# COMPACT_ATOMS: atom_id res chain seq x y z
N MET A 1 -12.03 -7.28 -4.50
CA MET A 1 -11.05 -7.53 -3.43
C MET A 1 -11.01 -9.01 -3.37
N ASP A 2 -9.84 -9.61 -3.49
CA ASP A 2 -9.71 -11.02 -3.16
C ASP A 2 -9.88 -11.17 -1.65
N VAL A 3 -11.15 -11.31 -1.25
CA VAL A 3 -11.60 -11.30 0.14
C VAL A 3 -10.87 -12.35 0.98
N PRO A 4 -10.64 -13.60 0.51
CA PRO A 4 -9.92 -14.59 1.29
C PRO A 4 -8.49 -14.14 1.65
N TYR A 5 -7.72 -13.65 0.68
CA TYR A 5 -6.36 -13.17 0.91
C TYR A 5 -6.33 -11.95 1.84
N GLY A 6 -7.24 -10.99 1.62
CA GLY A 6 -7.36 -9.82 2.51
C GLY A 6 -7.67 -10.21 3.96
N CYS A 7 -8.53 -11.22 4.17
CA CYS A 7 -8.86 -11.75 5.49
C CYS A 7 -7.66 -12.48 6.13
N MET A 8 -6.96 -13.35 5.39
CA MET A 8 -5.79 -14.08 5.90
C MET A 8 -4.68 -13.12 6.33
N ILE A 9 -4.33 -12.14 5.49
CA ILE A 9 -3.35 -11.09 5.82
C ILE A 9 -3.77 -10.33 7.07
N SER A 10 -5.03 -9.90 7.15
CA SER A 10 -5.54 -9.15 8.32
C SER A 10 -5.52 -9.99 9.60
N SER A 11 -5.80 -11.29 9.52
CA SER A 11 -5.80 -12.20 10.66
C SER A 11 -4.38 -12.46 11.16
N LEU A 12 -3.44 -12.75 10.26
CA LEU A 12 -2.03 -12.96 10.60
C LEU A 12 -1.41 -11.70 11.23
N ALA A 13 -1.69 -10.53 10.65
CA ALA A 13 -1.27 -9.25 11.23
C ALA A 13 -1.80 -9.03 12.66
N LYS A 14 -3.04 -9.43 12.95
CA LYS A 14 -3.63 -9.36 14.31
C LYS A 14 -3.00 -10.36 15.28
N LEU A 15 -2.46 -11.46 14.79
CA LEU A 15 -1.71 -12.46 15.57
C LEU A 15 -0.22 -12.12 15.68
N ASP A 16 0.17 -10.92 15.28
CA ASP A 16 1.55 -10.44 15.25
C ASP A 16 2.47 -11.16 14.24
N ASP A 17 1.93 -12.08 13.44
CA ASP A 17 2.63 -12.86 12.43
C ASP A 17 2.73 -12.11 11.09
N ILE A 18 3.67 -11.16 11.02
CA ILE A 18 3.92 -10.39 9.78
C ILE A 18 4.55 -11.24 8.70
N GLU A 19 5.44 -12.15 9.05
CA GLU A 19 6.10 -13.02 8.07
C GLU A 19 5.06 -13.92 7.38
N GLY A 20 4.09 -14.44 8.13
CA GLY A 20 2.94 -15.13 7.57
C GLY A 20 2.10 -14.24 6.64
N ALA A 21 1.81 -13.00 7.06
CA ALA A 21 1.08 -12.05 6.24
C ALA A 21 1.81 -11.71 4.92
N GLU A 22 3.13 -11.57 4.96
CA GLU A 22 4.00 -11.37 3.79
C GLU A 22 3.94 -12.57 2.84
N LYS A 23 4.05 -13.81 3.35
CA LYS A 23 3.94 -15.02 2.53
C LYS A 23 2.60 -15.15 1.81
N ILE A 24 1.50 -14.86 2.52
CA ILE A 24 0.16 -14.88 1.91
C ILE A 24 0.03 -13.78 0.83
N PHE A 25 0.64 -12.63 1.05
CA PHE A 25 0.65 -11.57 0.06
C PHE A 25 1.49 -11.94 -1.18
N GLU A 26 2.66 -12.54 -1.00
CA GLU A 26 3.50 -13.05 -2.10
C GLU A 26 2.79 -14.13 -2.92
N GLU A 27 2.11 -15.06 -2.26
CA GLU A 27 1.28 -16.07 -2.94
C GLU A 27 0.19 -15.39 -3.78
N TRP A 28 -0.55 -14.44 -3.20
CA TRP A 28 -1.57 -13.68 -3.92
C TRP A 28 -1.00 -12.93 -5.12
N GLU A 29 0.13 -12.24 -4.94
CA GLU A 29 0.79 -11.46 -5.98
C GLU A 29 1.26 -12.36 -7.13
N SER A 30 1.76 -13.56 -6.81
CA SER A 30 2.19 -14.54 -7.83
C SER A 30 1.05 -15.06 -8.71
N HIS A 31 -0.17 -15.11 -8.17
CA HIS A 31 -1.38 -15.52 -8.89
C HIS A 31 -2.08 -14.35 -9.61
N CYS A 32 -1.62 -13.12 -9.41
CA CYS A 32 -2.21 -11.91 -9.99
C CYS A 32 -1.77 -11.71 -11.45
N THR A 33 -2.47 -12.34 -12.40
CA THR A 33 -2.13 -12.27 -13.84
C THR A 33 -2.87 -11.19 -14.63
N GLY A 34 -3.84 -10.50 -14.03
CA GLY A 34 -4.68 -9.52 -14.73
C GLY A 34 -4.92 -8.24 -13.94
N TYR A 35 -5.81 -8.30 -12.95
CA TYR A 35 -6.22 -7.13 -12.17
C TYR A 35 -5.55 -7.13 -10.80
N TYR A 36 -4.66 -6.15 -10.59
CA TYR A 36 -4.01 -5.95 -9.31
C TYR A 36 -4.96 -5.22 -8.35
N ASP A 37 -5.54 -5.95 -7.41
CA ASP A 37 -6.43 -5.35 -6.41
C ASP A 37 -5.63 -4.73 -5.26
N PHE A 38 -5.37 -3.42 -5.37
CA PHE A 38 -4.69 -2.62 -4.34
C PHE A 38 -5.31 -2.74 -2.94
N ARG A 39 -6.57 -3.17 -2.81
CA ARG A 39 -7.17 -3.36 -1.49
C ARG A 39 -6.56 -4.53 -0.73
N VAL A 40 -5.94 -5.50 -1.40
CA VAL A 40 -5.17 -6.59 -0.76
C VAL A 40 -3.85 -6.04 -0.22
N LEU A 41 -3.11 -5.28 -1.06
CA LEU A 41 -1.92 -4.54 -0.63
C LEU A 41 -2.19 -3.64 0.59
N ASN A 42 -3.31 -2.91 0.58
CA ASN A 42 -3.67 -2.01 1.69
C ASN A 42 -3.79 -2.73 3.03
N ARG A 43 -4.14 -4.02 3.06
CA ARG A 43 -4.15 -4.80 4.32
C ARG A 43 -2.74 -5.00 4.87
N LEU A 44 -1.78 -5.29 3.99
CA LEU A 44 -0.38 -5.42 4.35
C LEU A 44 0.21 -4.07 4.78
N LEU A 45 -0.12 -2.98 4.07
CA LEU A 45 0.33 -1.63 4.45
C LEU A 45 -0.17 -1.22 5.84
N VAL A 46 -1.44 -1.47 6.16
CA VAL A 46 -1.97 -1.24 7.52
C VAL A 46 -1.19 -2.04 8.55
N ALA A 47 -0.85 -3.29 8.26
CA ALA A 47 -0.07 -4.13 9.16
C ALA A 47 1.35 -3.56 9.40
N TYR A 48 2.02 -3.12 8.34
CA TYR A 48 3.33 -2.48 8.45
C TYR A 48 3.29 -1.17 9.25
N CYS A 49 2.36 -0.26 8.93
CA CYS A 49 2.24 1.02 9.63
C CYS A 49 1.99 0.82 11.13
N LYS A 50 1.09 -0.11 11.50
CA LYS A 50 0.78 -0.41 12.90
C LYS A 50 1.97 -0.96 13.70
N LYS A 51 2.94 -1.58 13.02
CA LYS A 51 4.17 -2.10 13.62
C LYS A 51 5.37 -1.17 13.47
N GLY A 52 5.17 0.02 12.90
CA GLY A 52 6.25 0.97 12.64
C GLY A 52 7.20 0.56 11.51
N LEU A 53 6.81 -0.39 10.65
CA LEU A 53 7.61 -0.91 9.53
C LEU A 53 7.44 -0.04 8.27
N PHE A 54 7.66 1.27 8.39
CA PHE A 54 7.36 2.25 7.34
C PHE A 54 8.18 2.02 6.06
N ASP A 55 9.47 1.70 6.17
CA ASP A 55 10.33 1.40 5.02
C ASP A 55 9.78 0.24 4.18
N LYS A 56 9.22 -0.79 4.83
CA LYS A 56 8.54 -1.90 4.15
C LYS A 56 7.25 -1.45 3.46
N ALA A 57 6.47 -0.57 4.11
CA ALA A 57 5.25 -0.03 3.54
C ALA A 57 5.53 0.81 2.28
N GLU A 58 6.56 1.67 2.31
CA GLU A 58 6.97 2.44 1.15
C GLU A 58 7.49 1.56 0.02
N SER A 59 8.37 0.61 0.32
CA SER A 59 8.93 -0.30 -0.68
C SER A 59 7.82 -1.10 -1.38
N ALA A 60 6.84 -1.58 -0.62
CA ALA A 60 5.69 -2.30 -1.17
C ALA A 60 4.84 -1.42 -2.11
N VAL A 61 4.62 -0.14 -1.76
CA VAL A 61 3.91 0.80 -2.65
C VAL A 61 4.75 1.15 -3.87
N LYS A 62 6.05 1.46 -3.71
CA LYS A 62 6.98 1.76 -4.81
C LYS A 62 6.98 0.62 -5.84
N LYS A 63 7.07 -0.64 -5.40
CA LYS A 63 6.95 -1.82 -6.27
C LYS A 63 5.58 -1.91 -6.94
N ALA A 64 4.50 -1.68 -6.19
CA ALA A 64 3.14 -1.84 -6.72
C ALA A 64 2.78 -0.77 -7.77
N VAL A 65 3.32 0.44 -7.68
CA VAL A 65 3.04 1.55 -8.63
C VAL A 65 3.84 1.45 -9.92
N GLU A 66 4.85 0.58 -10.01
CA GLU A 66 5.58 0.34 -11.25
C GLU A 66 4.63 -0.24 -12.32
N GLY A 67 4.19 0.62 -13.24
CA GLY A 67 3.26 0.27 -14.31
C GLY A 67 1.79 0.18 -13.89
N ARG A 68 1.40 0.67 -12.70
CA ARG A 68 0.01 0.62 -12.21
C ARG A 68 -0.38 1.90 -11.46
N ILE A 69 -1.68 2.18 -11.40
CA ILE A 69 -2.23 3.34 -10.69
C ILE A 69 -2.96 2.85 -9.42
N PRO A 70 -2.46 3.16 -8.21
CA PRO A 70 -3.13 2.80 -6.96
C PRO A 70 -4.43 3.56 -6.73
N TYR A 71 -5.30 2.99 -5.90
CA TYR A 71 -6.47 3.72 -5.39
C TYR A 71 -6.06 4.80 -4.39
N ALA A 72 -6.84 5.87 -4.29
CA ALA A 72 -6.69 6.92 -3.27
C ALA A 72 -6.61 6.35 -1.84
N SER A 73 -7.32 5.24 -1.57
CA SER A 73 -7.27 4.55 -0.28
C SER A 73 -5.90 3.98 0.07
N THR A 74 -5.06 3.64 -0.91
CA THR A 74 -3.67 3.18 -0.71
C THR A 74 -2.83 4.28 -0.08
N TRP A 75 -2.92 5.49 -0.63
CA TRP A 75 -2.21 6.67 -0.12
C TRP A 75 -2.74 7.11 1.24
N ASN A 76 -4.06 7.01 1.44
CA ASN A 76 -4.69 7.32 2.73
C ASN A 76 -4.18 6.41 3.85
N VAL A 77 -3.94 5.11 3.58
CA VAL A 77 -3.38 4.18 4.58
C VAL A 77 -1.98 4.61 5.01
N LEU A 78 -1.12 4.98 4.06
CA LEU A 78 0.22 5.47 4.39
C LEU A 78 0.14 6.78 5.18
N ALA A 79 -0.63 7.76 4.72
CA ALA A 79 -0.77 9.05 5.38
C ALA A 79 -1.22 8.91 6.84
N ILE A 80 -2.23 8.06 7.11
CA ILE A 80 -2.66 7.74 8.48
C ILE A 80 -1.50 7.14 9.28
N GLY A 81 -0.79 6.17 8.71
CA GLY A 81 0.36 5.53 9.34
C GLY A 81 1.43 6.53 9.81
N TYR A 82 1.83 7.48 8.97
CA TYR A 82 2.82 8.51 9.34
C TYR A 82 2.29 9.51 10.36
N THR A 83 0.99 9.88 10.29
CA THR A 83 0.40 10.77 11.30
C THR A 83 0.35 10.13 12.69
N GLU A 84 0.15 8.80 12.76
CA GLU A 84 0.15 8.05 14.03
C GLU A 84 1.57 7.86 14.58
N ARG A 85 2.59 7.88 13.70
CA ARG A 85 4.02 7.93 14.06
C ARG A 85 4.43 9.36 14.46
N GLN A 86 3.85 9.88 15.55
CA GLN A 86 4.19 11.19 16.15
C GLN A 86 4.78 12.25 15.19
N GLY A 87 3.96 12.77 14.28
CA GLY A 87 4.33 13.97 13.52
C GLY A 87 5.51 13.81 12.55
N ASP A 88 5.69 12.62 11.96
CA ASP A 88 6.64 12.36 10.87
C ASP A 88 6.24 13.15 9.60
N VAL A 89 6.56 14.44 9.60
CA VAL A 89 6.31 15.38 8.50
C VAL A 89 7.11 15.02 7.26
N GLU A 90 8.29 14.39 7.42
CA GLU A 90 9.16 13.96 6.32
C GLU A 90 8.49 12.84 5.52
N GLY A 91 7.92 11.82 6.19
CA GLY A 91 7.15 10.77 5.51
C GLY A 91 5.89 11.28 4.81
N ILE A 92 5.22 12.29 5.39
CA ILE A 92 4.08 12.97 4.75
C ILE A 92 4.54 13.74 3.49
N GLU A 93 5.68 14.43 3.54
CA GLU A 93 6.26 15.12 2.39
C GLU A 93 6.66 14.14 1.27
N GLU A 94 7.19 12.97 1.62
CA GLU A 94 7.51 11.93 0.64
C GLU A 94 6.26 11.36 -0.03
N ILE A 95 5.17 11.10 0.72
CA ILE A 95 3.87 10.73 0.14
C ILE A 95 3.35 11.84 -0.79
N ILE A 96 3.42 13.10 -0.36
CA ILE A 96 3.00 14.24 -1.18
C ILE A 96 3.84 14.32 -2.47
N SER A 97 5.14 14.04 -2.39
CA SER A 97 6.03 13.97 -3.54
C SER A 97 5.65 12.83 -4.49
N LEU A 98 5.40 11.62 -3.97
CA LEU A 98 4.94 10.47 -4.74
C LEU A 98 3.60 10.76 -5.43
N LEU A 99 2.64 11.34 -4.70
CA LEU A 99 1.35 11.78 -5.24
C LEU A 99 1.51 12.83 -6.34
N LYS A 100 2.35 13.85 -6.14
CA LYS A 100 2.66 14.86 -7.16
C LYS A 100 3.26 14.22 -8.41
N ASN A 101 4.20 13.29 -8.27
CA ASN A 101 4.81 12.60 -9.41
C ASN A 101 3.80 11.73 -10.18
N LEU A 102 2.82 11.13 -9.50
CA LEU A 102 1.76 10.34 -10.14
C LEU A 102 0.68 11.22 -10.80
N VAL A 103 0.40 12.40 -10.24
CA VAL A 103 -0.55 13.37 -10.80
C VAL A 103 0.07 14.21 -11.94
N LEU A 104 1.39 14.40 -11.94
CA LEU A 104 2.12 15.20 -12.92
C LEU A 104 2.91 14.38 -13.95
N TYR A 105 2.77 13.05 -14.00
CA TYR A 105 3.38 12.27 -15.07
C TYR A 105 2.81 12.78 -16.42
N PRO A 106 3.66 13.32 -17.32
CA PRO A 106 3.21 13.89 -18.59
C PRO A 106 2.80 12.74 -19.52
N GLY A 107 1.54 12.31 -19.39
CA GLY A 107 1.01 11.17 -20.14
C GLY A 107 -0.37 10.70 -19.67
N ILE A 108 -0.78 11.01 -18.44
CA ILE A 108 -2.15 10.73 -17.98
C ILE A 108 -3.00 11.98 -18.20
N CYS A 109 -3.83 11.92 -19.23
CA CYS A 109 -4.86 12.93 -19.47
C CYS A 109 -5.92 12.79 -18.37
N ILE A 110 -5.80 13.56 -17.30
CA ILE A 110 -6.94 13.84 -16.40
C ILE A 110 -7.80 14.88 -17.13
N ARG A 111 -8.46 14.46 -18.21
CA ARG A 111 -9.59 15.20 -18.76
C ARG A 111 -10.84 14.69 -18.08
N ASP A 112 -11.36 15.55 -17.21
CA ASP A 112 -12.79 15.74 -16.92
C ASP A 112 -13.69 14.51 -17.10
N CYS A 113 -13.97 13.84 -15.98
CA CYS A 113 -15.27 13.22 -15.69
C CYS A 113 -15.68 13.61 -14.28
#